data_AF-A0A536WUZ6-F1
#
_entry.id   AF-A0A536WUZ6-F1
#
_cell.length_a   1.000
_cell.length_b   1.000
_cell.length_c   1.000
_cell.angle_alpha   90.00
_cell.angle_beta   90.00
_cell.angle_gamma   90.00
#
_symmetry.space_group_name_H-M   'P 1'
#
loop_
_entity.id
_entity.type
_entity.pdbx_description
1 polymer ?
#
loop_
_entity_poly.entity_id
_entity_poly.type
_entity_poly.pdbx_seq_one_letter_code
_entity_poly.pdbx_strand_id
1 'polypeptide(L)' 'GIHVAHFVIDGVIRPPGRTENDRADSTLDPDAIASTYLNILRQPRSAWTWEVELRPWVEPF' A
#
# COMPACT_ATOMS: atom_id res chain seq x y z
N GLY A 1 5.65 23.10 7.37
CA GLY A 1 6.54 21.94 7.17
C GLY A 1 6.09 21.22 5.93
N ILE A 2 6.97 20.45 5.31
CA ILE A 2 6.66 19.59 4.16
C ILE A 2 6.64 18.16 4.67
N HIS A 3 5.55 17.43 4.42
CA HIS A 3 5.45 16.01 4.75
C HIS A 3 6.05 15.22 3.60
N VAL A 4 7.22 14.64 3.81
CA VAL A 4 7.86 13.73 2.87
C VAL A 4 7.66 12.31 3.40
N ALA A 5 7.19 11.40 2.54
CA ALA A 5 6.98 10.00 2.87
C ALA A 5 7.47 9.11 1.73
N HIS A 6 8.10 7.98 2.08
CA HIS A 6 8.57 6.94 1.19
C HIS A 6 7.61 5.75 1.23
N PHE A 7 7.18 5.28 0.06
CA PHE A 7 6.25 4.15 -0.07
C PHE A 7 7.00 3.01 -0.75
N VAL A 8 7.26 1.95 0.01
CA VAL A 8 7.80 0.70 -0.52
C VAL A 8 6.62 -0.16 -0.92
N ILE A 9 6.53 -0.48 -2.21
CA ILE A 9 5.51 -1.37 -2.76
C ILE A 9 6.23 -2.66 -3.12
N ASP A 10 6.08 -3.68 -2.28
CA ASP A 10 6.70 -4.98 -2.47
C ASP A 10 5.62 -5.99 -2.88
N GLY A 11 5.86 -6.70 -3.98
CA GLY A 11 4.90 -7.63 -4.58
C GLY A 11 4.12 -7.08 -5.78
N VAL A 12 3.26 -7.96 -6.33
CA VAL A 12 2.56 -7.70 -7.60
C VAL A 12 1.28 -6.90 -7.37
N ILE A 13 1.15 -5.76 -8.06
CA ILE A 13 -0.10 -4.99 -8.10
C ILE A 13 -1.10 -5.70 -9.03
N ARG A 14 -2.34 -5.87 -8.57
CA ARG A 14 -3.40 -6.52 -9.34
C ARG A 14 -3.65 -5.75 -10.65
N PRO A 15 -3.51 -6.40 -11.83
CA PRO A 15 -3.72 -5.73 -13.11
C PRO A 15 -5.22 -5.42 -13.32
N PRO A 16 -5.53 -4.35 -14.09
CA PRO A 16 -6.90 -3.96 -14.34
C PRO A 16 -7.68 -5.07 -15.05
N GLY A 17 -8.94 -5.28 -14.66
CA GLY A 17 -9.82 -6.28 -15.27
C GLY A 17 -9.53 -7.73 -14.88
N ARG A 18 -8.56 -7.98 -13.99
CA ARG A 18 -8.31 -9.30 -13.42
C ARG A 18 -8.92 -9.40 -12.02
N THR A 19 -9.81 -10.35 -11.82
CA THR A 19 -10.21 -10.78 -10.47
C THR A 19 -9.06 -11.56 -9.85
N GLU A 20 -8.93 -11.52 -8.54
CA GLU A 20 -7.92 -12.32 -7.85
C GLU A 20 -8.10 -13.81 -8.22
N ASN A 21 -7.04 -14.42 -8.76
CA ASN A 21 -7.05 -15.83 -9.14
C ASN A 21 -6.97 -16.73 -7.88
N ASP A 22 -6.91 -18.06 -8.07
CA ASP A 22 -6.93 -19.16 -7.07
C ASP A 22 -6.11 -19.00 -5.77
N ARG A 23 -5.22 -18.01 -5.65
CA ARG A 23 -4.49 -17.66 -4.44
C ARG A 23 -4.93 -16.28 -3.95
N ALA A 24 -5.96 -16.27 -3.11
CA ALA A 24 -6.46 -15.07 -2.44
C ALA A 24 -5.33 -14.29 -1.76
N ASP A 25 -5.43 -12.97 -1.78
CA ASP A 25 -4.49 -12.01 -1.17
C ASP A 25 -3.02 -12.13 -1.64
N SER A 26 -2.78 -12.76 -2.80
CA SER A 26 -1.45 -12.89 -3.40
C SER A 26 -0.99 -11.67 -4.19
N THR A 27 -1.88 -10.69 -4.40
CA THR A 27 -1.60 -9.44 -5.10
C THR A 27 -2.04 -8.25 -4.27
N LEU A 28 -1.36 -7.11 -4.45
CA LEU A 28 -1.78 -5.85 -3.85
C LEU A 28 -2.98 -5.28 -4.61
N ASP A 29 -3.99 -4.85 -3.86
CA ASP A 29 -5.14 -4.13 -4.40
C ASP A 29 -4.77 -2.65 -4.68
N PRO A 30 -4.91 -2.16 -5.93
CA PRO A 30 -4.66 -0.75 -6.26
C PRO A 30 -5.45 0.24 -5.39
N ASP A 31 -6.68 -0.09 -5.03
CA ASP A 31 -7.53 0.79 -4.20
C ASP A 31 -7.04 0.82 -2.74
N ALA A 32 -6.48 -0.27 -2.25
CA ALA A 32 -5.84 -0.33 -0.93
C ALA A 32 -4.53 0.49 -0.90
N ILE A 33 -3.74 0.44 -1.98
CA ILE A 33 -2.56 1.30 -2.14
C ILE A 33 -2.98 2.78 -2.11
N ALA A 34 -3.97 3.16 -2.94
CA ALA A 34 -4.48 4.53 -3.00
C ALA A 34 -5.03 5.02 -1.65
N SER A 35 -5.75 4.15 -0.93
CA SER A 35 -6.26 4.46 0.41
C SER A 35 -5.12 4.73 1.40
N THR A 36 -4.01 3.98 1.30
CA THR A 36 -2.82 4.23 2.12
C THR A 36 -2.21 5.60 1.83
N TYR A 37 -2.10 6.01 0.56
CA TYR A 37 -1.67 7.37 0.21
C TYR A 37 -2.55 8.45 0.85
N LEU A 38 -3.88 8.29 0.79
CA LEU A 38 -4.82 9.23 1.41
C LEU A 38 -4.67 9.28 2.94
N ASN A 39 -4.42 8.14 3.57
CA ASN A 39 -4.19 8.06 5.01
C ASN A 39 -2.92 8.81 5.41
N ILE A 40 -1.80 8.60 4.69
CA ILE A 40 -0.54 9.31 4.94
C ILE A 40 -0.70 10.82 4.70
N LEU A 41 -1.33 11.22 3.60
CA LEU A 41 -1.58 12.63 3.28
C LEU A 41 -2.38 13.36 4.37
N ARG A 42 -3.29 12.66 5.04
CA ARG A 42 -4.19 13.23 6.07
C ARG A 42 -3.59 13.24 7.48
N GLN A 43 -2.35 12.78 7.66
CA GLN A 43 -1.75 12.71 8.99
C GLN A 43 -1.59 14.10 9.64
N PRO A 44 -1.90 14.23 10.94
CA PRO A 44 -1.65 15.46 11.65
C PRO A 44 -0.14 15.72 11.70
N ARG A 45 0.25 17.00 11.67
CA ARG A 45 1.65 17.43 11.67
C ARG A 45 2.49 16.92 12.84
N SER A 46 1.84 16.48 13.92
CA SER A 46 2.48 15.92 15.11
C SER A 46 2.84 14.43 14.99
N ALA A 47 2.41 13.75 13.93
CA ALA A 47 2.57 12.31 13.75
C ALA A 47 2.70 11.93 12.26
N TRP A 48 3.71 12.49 11.60
CA TRP A 48 4.02 12.17 10.20
C TRP A 48 4.85 10.89 10.08
N THR A 49 4.35 9.96 9.28
CA THR A 49 5.08 8.77 8.83
C THR A 49 6.11 9.18 7.78
N TRP A 50 7.34 8.70 7.95
CA TRP A 50 8.41 8.85 6.98
C TRP A 50 8.45 7.71 5.96
N GLU A 51 8.15 6.47 6.37
CA GLU A 51 8.17 5.30 5.49
C GLU A 51 7.01 4.36 5.80
N VAL A 52 6.45 3.77 4.74
CA VAL A 52 5.44 2.73 4.81
C VAL A 52 5.75 1.65 3.78
N GLU A 53 5.57 0.40 4.17
CA GLU A 53 5.74 -0.77 3.31
C GLU A 53 4.39 -1.44 3.10
N LEU A 54 4.03 -1.66 1.83
CA LEU A 54 2.84 -2.38 1.42
C LEU A 54 3.25 -3.69 0.78
N ARG A 55 2.73 -4.80 1.31
CA ARG A 55 2.98 -6.14 0.80
C ARG A 55 1.69 -6.94 0.69
N PRO A 56 1.60 -7.91 -0.24
CA PRO A 56 0.53 -8.89 -0.21
C PRO A 56 0.62 -9.75 1.05
N TRP A 57 -0.53 -10.23 1.52
CA TRP A 57 -0.63 -11.00 2.77
C TRP A 57 0.15 -12.32 2.74
N VAL A 58 0.28 -12.92 1.56
CA VAL A 58 0.73 -14.31 1.41
C VAL A 58 2.27 -14.46 1.46
N GLU A 59 3.02 -13.37 1.56
CA GLU A 59 4.47 -13.43 1.73
C GLU A 59 4.86 -13.76 3.19
N PRO A 60 5.71 -14.79 3.42
CA PRO A 60 6.17 -15.14 4.76
C PRO A 60 7.01 -14.01 5.38
N PHE A 61 7.02 -13.98 6.71
CA PHE A 61 7.85 -13.08 7.54
C PHE A 61 9.22 -13.70 7.83
#